data_AF-A0AAW4I366-F1
#
_entry.id   AF-A0AAW4I366-F1
#
_cell.length_a   1.000
_cell.length_b   1.000
_cell.length_c   1.000
_cell.angle_alpha   90.00
_cell.angle_beta   90.00
_cell.angle_gamma   90.00
#
_symmetry.space_group_name_H-M   'P 1'
#
loop_
_entity.id
_entity.type
_entity.pdbx_description
1 polymer ?
#
loop_
_entity_poly.entity_id
_entity_poly.type
_entity_poly.pdbx_seq_one_letter_code
_entity_poly.pdbx_strand_id
1 'polypeptide(L)'
;MSAIYIEVSAEVRYWEDATVNGLDDTDGELIPMKLGKNWVPVIRLEDGQIMSWPKGTTADVHYKVCDQGEYWLRDEEKRIAKWRGCYVPNDFLCHGSQGYGDYIIFKVDESGLIQGWKVPEVDPDEWE
;
A
#
# COMPACT_ATOMS: atom_id res chain seq x y z
N MET A 1 5.58 9.59 -18.67
CA MET A 1 6.04 8.43 -17.89
C MET A 1 4.87 7.44 -17.84
N SER A 2 5.06 6.15 -18.09
CA SER A 2 3.97 5.16 -18.05
C SER A 2 4.15 4.25 -16.84
N ALA A 3 3.76 4.73 -15.67
CA ALA A 3 3.77 3.93 -14.46
C ALA A 3 2.67 2.86 -14.52
N ILE A 4 3.00 1.64 -14.10
CA ILE A 4 2.08 0.50 -14.06
C ILE A 4 1.81 0.07 -12.63
N TYR A 5 2.81 0.22 -11.74
CA TYR A 5 2.72 -0.16 -10.34
C TYR A 5 3.17 0.97 -9.41
N ILE A 6 2.67 0.93 -8.19
CA ILE A 6 3.30 1.55 -7.02
C ILE A 6 3.92 0.45 -6.16
N GLU A 7 5.19 0.60 -5.82
CA GLU A 7 5.92 -0.24 -4.88
C GLU A 7 6.04 0.52 -3.55
N VAL A 8 5.63 -0.12 -2.47
CA VAL A 8 5.59 0.46 -1.13
C VAL A 8 6.68 -0.19 -0.28
N SER A 9 7.27 0.59 0.62
CA SER A 9 8.07 0.09 1.74
C SER A 9 7.85 1.04 2.91
N ALA A 10 6.99 0.67 3.84
CA ALA A 10 6.60 1.54 4.96
C ALA A 10 6.78 0.83 6.29
N GLU A 11 7.55 1.43 7.21
CA GLU A 11 7.63 0.96 8.60
C GLU A 11 6.28 1.18 9.30
N VAL A 12 5.65 0.08 9.74
CA VAL A 12 4.34 0.11 10.40
C VAL A 12 4.53 0.21 11.90
N ARG A 13 3.85 1.19 12.51
CA ARG A 13 3.93 1.44 13.95
C ARG A 13 2.97 0.60 14.78
N TYR A 14 1.75 0.38 14.27
CA TYR A 14 0.67 -0.33 14.96
C TYR A 14 0.13 -1.39 14.00
N TRP A 15 0.58 -2.64 14.17
CA TRP A 15 0.11 -3.75 13.34
C TRP A 15 -1.29 -4.20 13.76
N GLU A 16 -1.58 -4.06 15.06
CA GLU A 16 -2.86 -4.35 15.70
C GLU A 16 -4.04 -3.53 15.16
N ASP A 17 -3.78 -2.44 14.42
CA ASP A 17 -4.82 -1.65 13.75
C ASP A 17 -5.31 -2.32 12.45
N ALA A 18 -4.74 -3.45 12.05
CA ALA A 18 -5.19 -4.24 10.91
C ALA A 18 -5.77 -5.60 11.31
N THR A 19 -6.65 -6.13 10.45
CA THR A 19 -7.12 -7.51 10.55
C THR A 19 -6.80 -8.29 9.28
N VAL A 20 -6.52 -9.58 9.42
CA VAL A 20 -6.28 -10.51 8.32
C VAL A 20 -7.18 -11.72 8.51
N ASN A 21 -8.02 -12.01 7.52
CA ASN A 21 -9.06 -13.04 7.63
C ASN A 21 -9.97 -12.87 8.87
N GLY A 22 -10.20 -11.61 9.28
CA GLY A 22 -11.00 -11.27 10.45
C GLY A 22 -10.32 -11.47 11.80
N LEU A 23 -9.01 -11.74 11.83
CA LEU A 23 -8.20 -11.83 13.05
C LEU A 23 -7.30 -10.60 13.16
N ASP A 24 -7.16 -10.05 14.37
CA ASP A 24 -6.26 -8.93 14.64
C ASP A 24 -4.81 -9.32 14.38
N ASP A 25 -4.09 -8.49 13.63
CA ASP A 25 -2.69 -8.74 13.27
C ASP A 25 -1.73 -8.10 14.27
N THR A 26 -1.88 -8.44 15.55
CA THR A 26 -1.21 -7.79 16.69
C THR A 26 0.29 -7.56 16.51
N ASP A 27 0.99 -8.51 15.88
CA ASP A 27 2.44 -8.47 15.71
C ASP A 27 2.88 -8.30 14.24
N GLY A 28 1.94 -8.17 13.30
CA GLY A 28 2.21 -8.13 11.87
C GLY A 28 2.56 -9.50 11.27
N GLU A 29 2.25 -10.60 11.95
CA GLU A 29 2.64 -11.96 11.50
C GLU A 29 1.61 -12.59 10.56
N LEU A 30 0.40 -12.03 10.49
CA LEU A 30 -0.68 -12.51 9.62
C LEU A 30 -0.66 -11.83 8.26
N ILE A 31 -0.32 -10.53 8.19
CA ILE A 31 -0.34 -9.78 6.94
C ILE A 31 0.74 -10.32 5.97
N PRO A 32 0.38 -10.61 4.71
CA PRO A 32 1.36 -10.92 3.69
C PRO A 32 2.31 -9.75 3.43
N MET A 33 3.49 -10.05 2.88
CA MET A 33 4.45 -9.04 2.41
C MET A 33 5.03 -8.15 3.51
N LYS A 34 5.16 -8.67 4.73
CA LYS A 34 6.01 -8.07 5.75
C LYS A 34 7.48 -8.42 5.51
N LEU A 35 8.34 -7.41 5.58
CA LEU A 35 9.79 -7.56 5.58
C LEU A 35 10.37 -6.80 6.78
N GLY A 36 10.71 -7.55 7.83
CA GLY A 36 11.16 -6.95 9.09
C GLY A 36 10.03 -6.12 9.71
N LYS A 37 10.23 -4.81 9.80
CA LYS A 37 9.20 -3.86 10.29
C LYS A 37 8.39 -3.20 9.18
N ASN A 38 8.73 -3.45 7.94
CA ASN A 38 8.11 -2.78 6.80
C ASN A 38 7.03 -3.65 6.20
N TRP A 39 5.96 -3.02 5.75
CA TRP A 39 5.04 -3.61 4.79
C TRP A 39 5.47 -3.23 3.38
N VAL A 40 5.65 -4.22 2.50
CA VAL A 40 6.27 -4.05 1.18
C VAL A 40 5.42 -4.53 -0.01
N PRO A 41 4.14 -4.11 -0.15
CA PRO A 41 3.32 -4.52 -1.29
C PRO A 41 3.74 -3.82 -2.59
N VAL A 42 3.46 -4.51 -3.71
CA VAL A 42 3.48 -3.92 -5.06
C VAL A 42 2.05 -3.95 -5.57
N ILE A 43 1.52 -2.80 -5.99
CA ILE A 43 0.12 -2.61 -6.33
C ILE A 43 0.01 -2.13 -7.76
N ARG A 44 -0.79 -2.80 -8.59
CA ARG A 44 -1.08 -2.37 -9.97
C ARG A 44 -2.02 -1.17 -9.97
N LEU A 45 -1.65 -0.11 -10.70
CA LEU A 45 -2.39 1.15 -10.72
C LEU A 45 -3.72 1.06 -11.46
N GLU A 46 -3.80 0.19 -12.48
CA GLU A 46 -5.00 0.02 -13.32
C GLU A 46 -6.24 -0.37 -12.50
N ASP A 47 -6.09 -1.24 -11.50
CA ASP A 47 -7.22 -1.86 -10.79
C ASP A 47 -7.01 -2.07 -9.29
N GLY A 48 -5.85 -1.73 -8.74
CA GLY A 48 -5.56 -1.91 -7.32
C GLY A 48 -5.23 -3.35 -6.93
N GLN A 49 -4.86 -4.21 -7.89
CA GLN A 49 -4.40 -5.56 -7.58
C GLN A 49 -3.07 -5.52 -6.82
N ILE A 50 -3.03 -6.11 -5.64
CA ILE A 50 -1.77 -6.36 -4.93
C ILE A 50 -1.12 -7.61 -5.54
N MET A 51 0.09 -7.43 -6.07
CA MET A 51 0.83 -8.47 -6.77
C MET A 51 1.32 -9.55 -5.79
N SER A 52 1.16 -10.82 -6.16
CA SER A 52 1.50 -11.98 -5.32
C SER A 52 0.70 -12.08 -4.02
N TRP A 53 -0.48 -11.45 -3.93
CA TRP A 53 -1.37 -11.62 -2.80
C TRP A 53 -1.83 -13.08 -2.67
N PRO A 54 -1.74 -13.70 -1.47
CA PRO A 54 -2.19 -15.07 -1.29
C PRO A 54 -3.70 -15.21 -1.54
N LYS A 55 -4.07 -16.13 -2.43
CA LYS A 55 -5.48 -16.39 -2.77
C LYS A 55 -6.26 -16.82 -1.52
N GLY A 56 -7.43 -16.24 -1.33
CA GLY A 56 -8.31 -16.53 -0.19
C GLY A 56 -8.01 -15.70 1.06
N THR A 57 -6.99 -14.85 1.04
CA THR A 57 -6.66 -13.95 2.15
C THR A 57 -7.41 -12.63 2.00
N THR A 58 -8.11 -12.19 3.04
CA THR A 58 -8.69 -10.85 3.15
C THR A 58 -7.93 -10.03 4.17
N ALA A 59 -7.92 -8.70 4.01
CA ALA A 59 -7.34 -7.80 5.00
C ALA A 59 -8.13 -6.49 5.13
N ASP A 60 -8.16 -5.93 6.34
CA ASP A 60 -8.57 -4.55 6.61
C ASP A 60 -7.32 -3.83 7.14
N VAL A 61 -6.74 -2.97 6.31
CA VAL A 61 -5.45 -2.32 6.57
C VAL A 61 -5.68 -0.90 7.09
N HIS A 62 -5.05 -0.57 8.21
CA HIS A 62 -5.06 0.78 8.79
C HIS A 62 -3.70 1.07 9.46
N TYR A 63 -2.64 1.17 8.66
CA TYR A 63 -1.28 1.29 9.18
C TYR A 63 -0.87 2.75 9.34
N LYS A 64 -0.48 3.13 10.56
CA LYS A 64 0.30 4.36 10.78
C LYS A 64 1.74 4.15 10.33
N VAL A 65 2.18 4.98 9.38
CA VAL A 65 3.57 5.05 8.92
C VAL A 65 4.31 6.09 9.75
N CYS A 66 5.42 5.70 10.37
CA CYS A 66 6.29 6.64 11.09
C CYS A 66 7.60 6.85 10.32
N ASP A 67 7.77 8.06 9.82
CA ASP A 67 9.03 8.68 9.38
C ASP A 67 9.81 8.03 8.21
N GLN A 68 9.49 6.81 7.78
CA GLN A 68 10.28 6.03 6.81
C GLN A 68 9.44 5.32 5.72
N GLY A 69 8.41 5.98 5.19
CA GLY A 69 7.70 5.50 4.01
C GLY A 69 8.49 5.78 2.74
N GLU A 70 8.83 4.73 1.98
CA GLU A 70 9.31 4.86 0.61
C GLU A 70 8.26 4.36 -0.38
N TYR A 71 7.98 5.17 -1.40
CA TYR A 71 7.01 4.85 -2.43
C TYR A 71 7.64 5.10 -3.80
N TRP A 72 7.50 4.13 -4.70
CA TRP A 72 8.14 4.15 -6.00
C TRP A 72 7.13 3.83 -7.08
N LEU A 73 7.06 4.65 -8.12
CA LEU A 73 6.43 4.25 -9.36
C LEU A 73 7.33 3.30 -10.12
N ARG A 74 6.73 2.30 -10.76
CA ARG A 74 7.42 1.25 -11.48
C ARG A 74 6.73 0.95 -12.81
N ASP A 75 7.52 0.66 -13.83
CA ASP A 75 7.04 -0.02 -15.04
C ASP A 75 7.15 -1.56 -14.89
N GLU A 76 7.08 -2.32 -15.98
CA GLU A 76 7.22 -3.78 -15.92
C GLU A 76 8.62 -4.22 -15.43
N GLU A 77 9.65 -3.44 -15.71
CA GLU A 77 11.05 -3.83 -15.54
C GLU A 77 11.69 -3.22 -14.28
N LYS A 78 11.42 -1.95 -13.97
CA LYS A 78 12.19 -1.18 -12.97
C LYS A 78 11.41 -0.03 -12.33
N ARG A 79 11.92 0.45 -11.19
CA ARG A 79 11.49 1.71 -10.57
C ARG A 79 11.84 2.87 -11.51
N ILE A 80 10.88 3.77 -11.74
CA ILE A 80 11.00 4.88 -12.68
C ILE A 80 10.91 6.26 -12.03
N ALA A 81 10.30 6.36 -10.85
CA ALA A 81 10.31 7.57 -10.05
C ALA A 81 10.04 7.27 -8.56
N LYS A 82 10.60 8.08 -7.67
CA LYS A 82 10.39 8.07 -6.22
C LYS A 82 9.38 9.14 -5.84
N TRP A 83 8.51 8.85 -4.88
CA TRP A 83 7.65 9.87 -4.27
C TRP A 83 8.50 10.95 -3.59
N ARG A 84 8.20 12.21 -3.88
CA ARG A 84 8.93 13.37 -3.32
C ARG A 84 8.38 13.82 -1.98
N GLY A 85 7.13 13.48 -1.68
CA GLY A 85 6.46 13.88 -0.45
C GLY A 85 7.01 13.17 0.79
N CYS A 86 6.90 13.84 1.94
CA CYS A 86 7.26 13.26 3.25
C CYS A 86 6.12 12.46 3.90
N TYR A 87 4.96 12.40 3.24
CA TYR A 87 3.73 11.79 3.73
C TYR A 87 3.31 10.62 2.82
N VAL A 88 2.40 9.79 3.32
CA VAL A 88 1.75 8.73 2.52
C VAL A 88 1.06 9.38 1.30
N PRO A 89 1.28 8.90 0.07
CA PRO A 89 0.56 9.35 -1.11
C PRO A 89 -0.89 8.88 -1.04
N ASN A 90 -1.76 9.72 -0.48
CA ASN A 90 -3.15 9.36 -0.16
C ASN A 90 -3.93 8.82 -1.36
N ASP A 91 -3.78 9.42 -2.53
CA ASP A 91 -4.51 8.99 -3.74
C ASP A 91 -4.18 7.55 -4.16
N PHE A 92 -3.02 7.05 -3.76
CA PHE A 92 -2.54 5.71 -4.07
C PHE A 92 -2.85 4.71 -2.94
N LEU A 93 -2.83 5.15 -1.68
CA LEU A 93 -2.79 4.25 -0.51
C LEU A 93 -3.91 4.50 0.52
N CYS A 94 -4.89 5.34 0.20
CA CYS A 94 -6.05 5.62 1.05
C CYS A 94 -7.35 5.42 0.27
N HIS A 95 -7.86 4.19 0.26
CA HIS A 95 -9.12 3.84 -0.42
C HIS A 95 -10.15 3.40 0.63
N GLY A 96 -11.23 4.17 0.75
CA GLY A 96 -12.30 3.92 1.72
C GLY A 96 -12.28 4.82 2.98
N SER A 97 -11.20 5.58 3.21
CA SER A 97 -11.12 6.61 4.25
C SER A 97 -10.06 7.67 3.92
N GLN A 98 -10.00 8.75 4.72
CA GLN A 98 -8.91 9.73 4.66
C GLN A 98 -7.73 9.24 5.52
N GLY A 99 -6.53 9.14 4.91
CA GLY A 99 -5.32 8.74 5.65
C GLY A 99 -4.59 9.87 6.36
N TYR A 100 -5.07 11.11 6.28
CA TYR A 100 -4.50 12.30 6.94
C TYR A 100 -2.98 12.51 6.73
N GLY A 101 -2.40 11.88 5.70
CA GLY A 101 -0.97 11.94 5.36
C GLY A 101 -0.08 10.92 6.09
N ASP A 102 -0.55 10.30 7.17
CA ASP A 102 0.26 9.39 7.99
C ASP A 102 -0.14 7.92 7.85
N TYR A 103 -1.28 7.63 7.21
CA TYR A 103 -1.88 6.31 7.24
C TYR A 103 -2.02 5.70 5.86
N ILE A 104 -1.76 4.39 5.78
CA ILE A 104 -2.18 3.54 4.66
C ILE A 104 -3.49 2.88 5.09
N ILE A 105 -4.57 3.11 4.35
CA ILE A 105 -5.91 2.67 4.73
C ILE A 105 -6.66 2.11 3.54
N PHE A 106 -6.98 0.81 3.56
CA PHE A 106 -7.90 0.19 2.61
C PHE A 106 -8.24 -1.26 2.99
N LYS A 107 -9.22 -1.83 2.30
CA LYS A 107 -9.57 -3.25 2.43
C LYS A 107 -9.14 -4.04 1.20
N VAL A 108 -8.70 -5.27 1.41
CA VAL A 108 -8.29 -6.20 0.36
C VAL A 108 -9.21 -7.41 0.39
N ASP A 109 -9.78 -7.76 -0.77
CA ASP A 109 -10.62 -8.95 -0.90
C ASP A 109 -9.82 -10.25 -1.10
N GLU A 110 -10.52 -11.38 -1.18
CA GLU A 110 -9.92 -12.71 -1.32
C GLU A 110 -9.15 -12.94 -2.63
N SER A 111 -9.33 -12.06 -3.62
CA SER A 111 -8.60 -12.06 -4.89
C SER A 111 -7.36 -11.17 -4.87
N GLY A 112 -7.18 -10.38 -3.80
CA GLY A 112 -6.09 -9.41 -3.68
C GLY A 112 -6.38 -8.05 -4.31
N LEU A 113 -7.63 -7.76 -4.64
CA LEU A 113 -8.05 -6.45 -5.13
C LEU A 113 -8.38 -5.51 -3.95
N ILE A 114 -7.94 -4.26 -4.07
CA ILE A 114 -8.28 -3.21 -3.12
C ILE A 114 -9.72 -2.75 -3.37
N GLN A 115 -10.55 -2.83 -2.33
CA GLN A 115 -11.95 -2.43 -2.41
C GLN A 115 -12.09 -0.92 -2.60
N GLY A 116 -12.89 -0.54 -3.59
CA GLY A 116 -13.14 0.87 -3.89
C GLY A 116 -11.96 1.60 -4.52
N TRP A 117 -11.00 0.86 -5.11
CA TRP A 117 -9.85 1.44 -5.80
C TRP A 117 -10.29 2.49 -6.81
N LYS A 118 -9.71 3.68 -6.69
CA LYS A 118 -9.77 4.72 -7.70
C LYS A 118 -8.40 4.82 -8.32
N VAL A 119 -8.33 4.70 -9.64
CA VAL A 119 -7.07 4.87 -10.38
C VAL A 119 -6.51 6.25 -10.06
N PRO A 120 -5.33 6.34 -9.40
CA PRO A 120 -4.74 7.62 -9.03
C PRO A 120 -4.22 8.35 -10.26
N GLU A 121 -4.28 9.69 -10.24
CA GLU A 121 -3.59 10.51 -11.22
C GLU A 121 -2.11 10.58 -10.85
N VAL A 122 -1.24 10.42 -11.84
CA VAL A 122 0.21 10.58 -11.65
C VAL A 122 0.58 11.99 -12.07
N ASP A 123 0.73 12.88 -11.11
CA ASP A 123 1.30 14.22 -11.32
C ASP A 123 2.83 14.15 -11.35
N PRO A 124 3.50 14.38 -12.49
CA PRO A 124 4.96 14.30 -12.59
C PRO A 124 5.73 15.19 -11.61
N ASP A 125 5.13 16.26 -11.09
CA ASP A 125 5.82 17.19 -10.17
C ASP A 125 5.99 16.60 -8.75
N GLU A 126 5.19 15.58 -8.40
CA GLU A 126 5.23 14.89 -7.12
C GLU A 126 6.21 13.69 -7.08
N TRP A 127 6.84 13.34 -8.22
CA TRP A 127 7.73 12.18 -8.36
C TRP A 127 9.08 12.55 -8.98
N GLU A 128 10.19 11.93 -8.55
CA GLU A 128 11.57 12.22 -9.03
C GLU A 128 12.43 11.01 -9.42
#